data_AF-A0A510X3D2-F1
#
_entry.id   AF-A0A510X3D2-F1
#
_cell.length_a   1.000
_cell.length_b   1.000
_cell.length_c   1.000
_cell.angle_alpha   90.00
_cell.angle_beta   90.00
_cell.angle_gamma   90.00
#
_symmetry.space_group_name_H-M   'P 1'
#
loop_
_entity.id
_entity.type
_entity.pdbx_description
1 polymer ?
#
loop_
_entity_poly.entity_id
_entity_poly.type
_entity_poly.pdbx_seq_one_letter_code
_entity_poly.pdbx_strand_id
1 'polypeptide(L)'
;MDEHRLNALLQGIRELYQELEVSEGAEPEARRHGLSMARVRLATLEAGTELPEAIHAGIERARRHLAELALAFYREGGCDDLDQAGRQAYLDEHAEPLTRLDGIGPTLARRLFMHGLVTPEQVQASDEAGLAEVPGLNAGHRARILRALGQGEAD
;
A
#
# COMPACT_ATOMS: atom_id res chain seq x y z
N MET A 1 -8.71 -7.99 25.24
CA MET A 1 -7.28 -8.20 24.94
C MET A 1 -6.48 -7.98 26.21
N ASP A 2 -5.53 -8.87 26.53
CA ASP A 2 -4.65 -8.70 27.70
C ASP A 2 -3.47 -7.74 27.44
N GLU A 3 -2.85 -7.28 28.52
CA GLU A 3 -1.73 -6.32 28.49
C GLU A 3 -0.49 -6.87 27.75
N HIS A 4 -0.24 -8.18 27.83
CA HIS A 4 0.89 -8.80 27.16
C HIS A 4 0.73 -8.75 25.64
N ARG A 5 -0.47 -9.05 25.13
CA ARG A 5 -0.80 -8.95 23.71
C ARG A 5 -0.75 -7.51 23.22
N LEU A 6 -1.22 -6.54 24.01
CA LEU A 6 -1.10 -5.12 23.66
C LEU A 6 0.36 -4.69 23.52
N ASN A 7 1.20 -5.04 24.49
CA ASN A 7 2.62 -4.70 24.48
C ASN A 7 3.35 -5.37 23.31
N ALA A 8 3.00 -6.62 22.99
CA ALA A 8 3.55 -7.33 21.83
C ALA A 8 3.20 -6.62 20.50
N LEU A 9 1.96 -6.14 20.35
CA LEU A 9 1.53 -5.39 19.16
C LEU A 9 2.25 -4.04 19.03
N LEU A 10 2.39 -3.30 20.13
CA LEU A 10 3.13 -2.03 20.15
C LEU A 10 4.61 -2.24 19.81
N GLN A 11 5.22 -3.27 20.36
CA GLN A 11 6.59 -3.66 20.06
C GLN A 11 6.73 -4.06 18.58
N GLY A 12 5.80 -4.85 18.05
CA GLY A 12 5.80 -5.23 16.63
C GLY A 12 5.69 -4.04 15.67
N ILE A 13 4.87 -3.03 16.00
CA ILE A 13 4.80 -1.77 15.23
C ILE A 13 6.14 -1.03 15.28
N ARG A 14 6.76 -0.95 16.46
CA ARG A 14 8.07 -0.28 16.61
C ARG A 14 9.15 -0.97 15.79
N GLU A 15 9.22 -2.29 15.83
CA GLU A 15 10.16 -3.09 15.05
C GLU A 15 9.94 -2.89 13.54
N LEU A 16 8.69 -2.82 13.09
CA LEU A 16 8.36 -2.53 11.70
C LEU A 16 8.93 -1.16 11.26
N TYR A 17 8.78 -0.11 12.06
CA TYR A 17 9.38 1.19 11.71
C TYR A 17 10.92 1.16 11.66
N GLN A 18 11.56 0.41 12.56
CA GLN A 18 13.02 0.23 12.52
C GLN A 18 13.47 -0.52 11.27
N GLU A 19 12.73 -1.55 10.85
CA GLU A 19 13.01 -2.27 9.60
C GLU A 19 12.88 -1.38 8.37
N LEU A 20 11.86 -0.51 8.34
CA LEU A 20 11.67 0.47 7.26
C LEU A 20 12.84 1.47 7.21
N GLU A 21 13.23 2.03 8.36
CA GLU A 21 14.36 2.96 8.46
C GLU A 21 15.69 2.34 7.99
N VAL A 22 15.97 1.10 8.39
CA VAL A 22 17.16 0.36 7.93
C VAL A 22 17.12 0.12 6.42
N SER A 23 15.93 -0.16 5.88
CA SER A 23 15.75 -0.45 4.45
C SER A 23 15.98 0.79 3.58
N GLU A 24 15.62 1.99 4.04
CA GLU A 24 15.77 3.24 3.27
C GLU A 24 17.21 3.52 2.84
N GLY A 25 18.18 3.25 3.70
CA GLY A 25 19.60 3.48 3.45
C GLY A 25 20.34 2.29 2.80
N ALA A 26 19.63 1.21 2.47
CA ALA A 26 20.24 -0.02 1.98
C ALA A 26 20.45 -0.01 0.45
N GLU A 27 21.38 -0.84 0.00
CA GLU A 27 21.59 -1.14 -1.43
C GLU A 27 20.30 -1.70 -2.08
N PRO A 28 20.08 -1.55 -3.40
CA PRO A 28 18.79 -1.84 -4.04
C PRO A 28 18.21 -3.22 -3.75
N GLU A 29 19.03 -4.29 -3.83
CA GLU A 29 18.56 -5.65 -3.52
C GLU A 29 18.14 -5.82 -2.06
N ALA A 30 18.94 -5.28 -1.13
CA ALA A 30 18.65 -5.33 0.30
C ALA A 30 17.43 -4.47 0.65
N ARG A 31 17.27 -3.31 0.02
CA ARG A 31 16.09 -2.43 0.18
C ARG A 31 14.82 -3.12 -0.32
N ARG A 32 14.85 -3.78 -1.49
CA ARG A 32 13.71 -4.60 -1.98
C ARG A 32 13.35 -5.70 -1.00
N HIS A 33 14.34 -6.45 -0.53
CA HIS A 33 14.11 -7.52 0.42
C HIS A 33 13.52 -6.99 1.73
N GLY A 34 14.07 -5.91 2.28
CA GLY A 34 13.58 -5.25 3.49
C GLY A 34 12.13 -4.77 3.36
N LEU A 35 11.77 -4.14 2.24
CA LEU A 35 10.40 -3.70 1.98
C LEU A 35 9.41 -4.87 1.88
N SER A 36 9.81 -5.99 1.25
CA SER A 36 8.98 -7.20 1.19
C SER A 36 8.80 -7.84 2.58
N MET A 37 9.87 -7.92 3.39
CA MET A 37 9.80 -8.43 4.76
C MET A 37 8.92 -7.56 5.67
N ALA A 38 9.07 -6.23 5.58
CA ALA A 38 8.23 -5.28 6.30
C ALA A 38 6.75 -5.46 5.94
N ARG A 39 6.43 -5.73 4.67
CA ARG A 39 5.05 -6.04 4.23
C ARG A 39 4.51 -7.31 4.87
N VAL A 40 5.28 -8.40 4.88
CA VAL A 40 4.87 -9.67 5.52
C VAL A 40 4.61 -9.48 7.02
N ARG A 41 5.47 -8.71 7.69
CA ARG A 41 5.29 -8.36 9.11
C ARG A 41 4.03 -7.53 9.32
N LEU A 42 3.78 -6.53 8.48
CA LEU A 42 2.57 -5.72 8.53
C LEU A 42 1.31 -6.59 8.36
N ALA A 43 1.29 -7.50 7.40
CA ALA A 43 0.17 -8.44 7.21
C ALA A 43 -0.05 -9.33 8.44
N THR A 44 1.03 -9.70 9.14
CA THR A 44 0.94 -10.46 10.40
C THR A 44 0.32 -9.64 11.52
N LEU A 45 0.65 -8.35 11.62
CA LEU A 45 0.04 -7.42 12.58
C LEU A 45 -1.45 -7.18 12.27
N GLU A 46 -1.81 -7.11 10.98
CA GLU A 46 -3.19 -6.91 10.50
C GLU A 46 -4.12 -8.11 10.77
N ALA A 47 -3.59 -9.33 10.87
CA ALA A 47 -4.38 -10.54 11.04
C ALA A 47 -5.14 -10.61 12.38
N GLY A 48 -4.90 -9.68 13.32
CA GLY A 48 -5.61 -9.61 14.59
C GLY A 48 -7.06 -9.10 14.41
N THR A 49 -8.05 -9.93 14.74
CA THR A 49 -9.48 -9.61 14.53
C THR A 49 -10.12 -8.66 15.55
N GLU A 50 -9.37 -8.11 16.52
CA GLU A 50 -9.89 -7.23 17.59
C GLU A 50 -8.80 -6.28 18.11
N LEU A 51 -8.28 -5.42 17.23
CA LEU A 51 -7.24 -4.46 17.58
C LEU A 51 -7.86 -3.19 18.19
N PRO A 52 -7.29 -2.64 19.28
CA PRO A 52 -7.68 -1.31 19.74
C PRO A 52 -7.46 -0.27 18.66
N GLU A 53 -8.28 0.78 18.69
CA GLU A 53 -8.20 1.89 17.74
C GLU A 53 -6.78 2.48 17.61
N ALA A 54 -6.07 2.63 18.73
CA ALA A 54 -4.68 3.13 18.72
C ALA A 54 -3.72 2.20 17.96
N ILE A 55 -3.91 0.89 18.05
CA ILE A 55 -3.11 -0.11 17.31
C ILE A 55 -3.49 -0.09 15.85
N HIS A 56 -4.78 -0.04 15.53
CA HIS A 56 -5.26 0.09 14.17
C HIS A 56 -4.68 1.34 13.49
N ALA A 57 -4.76 2.50 14.14
CA ALA A 57 -4.17 3.75 13.64
C ALA A 57 -2.64 3.68 13.51
N GLY A 58 -1.95 2.89 14.34
CA GLY A 58 -0.51 2.63 14.21
C GLY A 58 -0.17 1.81 12.98
N ILE A 59 -0.94 0.73 12.75
CA ILE A 59 -0.82 -0.15 11.57
C ILE A 59 -1.12 0.60 10.28
N GLU A 60 -2.19 1.40 10.25
CA GLU A 60 -2.55 2.21 9.07
C GLU A 60 -1.45 3.22 8.70
N ARG A 61 -0.84 3.87 9.71
CA ARG A 61 0.32 4.74 9.49
C ARG A 61 1.52 3.97 8.95
N ALA A 62 1.81 2.78 9.49
CA ALA A 62 2.92 1.97 9.02
C ALA A 62 2.69 1.44 7.60
N ARG A 63 1.45 1.04 7.25
CA ARG A 63 1.06 0.66 5.89
C ARG A 63 1.32 1.77 4.90
N ARG A 64 0.85 2.98 5.22
CA ARG A 64 1.06 4.16 4.39
C ARG A 64 2.55 4.43 4.17
N HIS A 65 3.33 4.45 5.25
CA HIS A 65 4.76 4.72 5.19
C HIS A 65 5.50 3.68 4.35
N LEU A 66 5.24 2.38 4.55
CA LEU A 66 5.78 1.30 3.70
C LEU A 66 5.46 1.53 2.22
N ALA A 67 4.21 1.85 1.90
CA ALA A 67 3.77 2.02 0.52
C ALA A 67 4.39 3.26 -0.14
N GLU A 68 4.55 4.36 0.61
CA GLU A 68 5.26 5.57 0.18
C GLU A 68 6.73 5.30 -0.10
N LEU A 69 7.42 4.57 0.80
CA LEU A 69 8.82 4.18 0.60
C LEU A 69 9.00 3.25 -0.59
N ALA A 70 8.10 2.28 -0.76
CA ALA A 70 8.13 1.37 -1.88
C ALA A 70 7.93 2.10 -3.23
N LEU A 71 7.05 3.10 -3.27
CA LEU A 71 6.84 3.93 -4.45
C LEU A 71 8.05 4.85 -4.71
N ALA A 72 8.60 5.48 -3.67
CA ALA A 72 9.78 6.32 -3.80
C ALA A 72 10.95 5.52 -4.37
N PHE A 73 11.22 4.34 -3.78
CA PHE A 73 12.25 3.42 -4.26
C PHE A 73 12.06 3.02 -5.73
N TYR A 74 10.81 2.73 -6.13
CA TYR A 74 10.50 2.44 -7.54
C TYR A 74 10.80 3.63 -8.46
N ARG A 75 10.42 4.85 -8.05
CA ARG A 75 10.65 6.09 -8.83
C ARG A 75 12.13 6.49 -8.89
N GLU A 76 12.92 6.11 -7.90
CA GLU A 76 14.37 6.32 -7.84
C GLU A 76 15.17 5.35 -8.74
N GLY A 77 14.50 4.43 -9.45
CA GLY A 77 15.17 3.42 -10.28
C GLY A 77 15.61 2.19 -9.50
N GLY A 78 15.12 2.01 -8.26
CA GLY A 78 15.46 0.88 -7.40
C GLY A 78 15.08 -0.50 -7.95
N CYS A 79 14.36 -0.56 -9.06
CA CYS A 79 13.97 -1.80 -9.75
C CYS A 79 14.49 -1.85 -11.21
N ASP A 80 15.45 -1.00 -11.59
CA ASP A 80 15.95 -0.91 -12.96
C ASP A 80 16.79 -2.13 -13.38
N ASP A 81 17.42 -2.79 -12.42
CA ASP A 81 18.18 -4.05 -12.59
C ASP A 81 17.28 -5.28 -12.78
N LEU A 82 15.99 -5.17 -12.45
CA LEU A 82 15.02 -6.24 -12.65
C LEU A 82 14.59 -6.33 -14.13
N ASP A 83 14.16 -7.50 -14.55
CA ASP A 83 13.45 -7.63 -15.81
C ASP A 83 12.00 -7.06 -15.70
N GLN A 84 11.27 -7.11 -16.80
CA GLN A 84 9.88 -6.63 -16.81
C GLN A 84 8.99 -7.40 -15.83
N ALA A 85 9.19 -8.71 -15.68
CA ALA A 85 8.39 -9.55 -14.80
C ALA A 85 8.67 -9.22 -13.33
N GLY A 86 9.93 -9.02 -12.95
CA GLY A 86 10.34 -8.62 -11.61
C GLY A 86 9.83 -7.23 -11.23
N ARG A 87 9.94 -6.24 -12.13
CA ARG A 87 9.33 -4.92 -11.91
C ARG A 87 7.82 -5.01 -11.70
N GLN A 88 7.16 -5.85 -12.49
CA GLN A 88 5.71 -6.03 -12.37
C GLN A 88 5.33 -6.73 -11.04
N ALA A 89 6.08 -7.76 -10.64
CA ALA A 89 5.87 -8.46 -9.37
C ALA A 89 6.05 -7.52 -8.17
N TYR A 90 7.09 -6.68 -8.19
CA TYR A 90 7.30 -5.66 -7.17
C TYR A 90 6.11 -4.69 -7.07
N LEU A 91 5.63 -4.18 -8.19
CA LEU A 91 4.46 -3.29 -8.21
C LEU A 91 3.18 -4.00 -7.76
N ASP A 92 2.96 -5.25 -8.18
CA ASP A 92 1.81 -6.05 -7.76
C ASP A 92 1.83 -6.27 -6.24
N GLU A 93 3.00 -6.58 -5.68
CA GLU A 93 3.19 -6.79 -4.26
C GLU A 93 2.81 -5.57 -3.42
N HIS A 94 3.27 -4.38 -3.83
CA HIS A 94 3.03 -3.15 -3.07
C HIS A 94 1.69 -2.48 -3.38
N ALA A 95 1.09 -2.77 -4.54
CA ALA A 95 -0.24 -2.28 -4.90
C ALA A 95 -1.38 -3.22 -4.45
N GLU A 96 -1.09 -4.45 -4.01
CA GLU A 96 -2.07 -5.45 -3.57
C GLU A 96 -3.14 -4.90 -2.61
N PRO A 97 -2.83 -4.06 -1.60
CA PRO A 97 -3.85 -3.52 -0.71
C PRO A 97 -4.96 -2.73 -1.43
N LEU A 98 -4.67 -2.09 -2.56
CA LEU A 98 -5.66 -1.33 -3.33
C LEU A 98 -6.70 -2.24 -3.98
N THR A 99 -6.37 -3.51 -4.20
CA THR A 99 -7.30 -4.50 -4.77
C THR A 99 -8.42 -4.91 -3.81
N ARG A 100 -8.32 -4.51 -2.53
CA ARG A 100 -9.38 -4.69 -1.53
C ARG A 100 -10.59 -3.78 -1.80
N LEU A 101 -10.41 -2.72 -2.59
CA LEU A 101 -11.51 -1.88 -3.04
C LEU A 101 -12.26 -2.55 -4.20
N ASP A 102 -13.58 -2.62 -4.08
CA ASP A 102 -14.39 -3.23 -5.13
C ASP A 102 -14.16 -2.52 -6.47
N GLY A 103 -14.12 -3.30 -7.54
CA GLY A 103 -13.81 -2.81 -8.88
C GLY A 103 -12.35 -2.46 -9.17
N ILE A 104 -11.43 -2.60 -8.21
CA ILE A 104 -9.99 -2.41 -8.42
C ILE A 104 -9.28 -3.76 -8.60
N GLY A 105 -8.95 -4.11 -9.84
CA GLY A 105 -8.09 -5.26 -10.15
C GLY A 105 -6.59 -4.92 -10.10
N PRO A 106 -5.69 -5.92 -10.16
CA PRO A 106 -4.23 -5.71 -10.05
C PRO A 106 -3.67 -4.69 -11.04
N THR A 107 -4.13 -4.71 -12.29
CA THR A 107 -3.71 -3.72 -13.30
C THR A 107 -4.04 -2.29 -12.90
N LEU A 108 -5.21 -2.09 -12.29
CA LEU A 108 -5.66 -0.78 -11.85
C LEU A 108 -4.94 -0.34 -10.58
N ALA A 109 -4.80 -1.25 -9.62
CA ALA A 109 -4.02 -1.05 -8.41
C ALA A 109 -2.59 -0.55 -8.73
N ARG A 110 -1.88 -1.21 -9.64
CA ARG A 110 -0.54 -0.76 -10.07
C ARG A 110 -0.52 0.66 -10.60
N ARG A 111 -1.53 1.05 -11.41
CA ARG A 111 -1.60 2.41 -12.00
C ARG A 111 -1.83 3.47 -10.93
N LEU A 112 -2.75 3.20 -10.00
CA LEU A 112 -3.01 4.07 -8.86
C LEU A 112 -1.76 4.22 -7.99
N PHE A 113 -1.10 3.10 -7.67
CA PHE A 113 0.13 3.07 -6.90
C PHE A 113 1.23 3.90 -7.57
N MET A 114 1.54 3.66 -8.85
CA MET A 114 2.54 4.43 -9.59
C MET A 114 2.22 5.93 -9.68
N HIS A 115 0.93 6.30 -9.64
CA HIS A 115 0.48 7.69 -9.63
C HIS A 115 0.60 8.35 -8.24
N GLY A 116 0.80 7.58 -7.17
CA GLY A 116 0.92 8.10 -5.80
C GLY A 116 -0.29 7.85 -4.90
N LEU A 117 -1.32 7.17 -5.41
CA LEU A 117 -2.43 6.68 -4.61
C LEU A 117 -2.04 5.31 -4.06
N VAL A 118 -1.41 5.29 -2.89
CA VAL A 118 -0.74 4.12 -2.32
C VAL A 118 -1.56 3.41 -1.25
N THR A 119 -2.64 4.01 -0.75
CA THR A 119 -3.57 3.36 0.19
C THR A 119 -5.04 3.43 -0.25
N PRO A 120 -5.89 2.49 0.19
CA PRO A 120 -7.34 2.52 -0.09
C PRO A 120 -8.01 3.84 0.33
N GLU A 121 -7.60 4.41 1.45
CA GLU A 121 -8.16 5.66 2.00
C GLU A 121 -7.84 6.84 1.09
N GLN A 122 -6.66 6.86 0.45
CA GLN A 122 -6.31 7.91 -0.53
C GLN A 122 -7.18 7.80 -1.79
N VAL A 123 -7.46 6.58 -2.25
CA VAL A 123 -8.37 6.34 -3.38
C VAL A 123 -9.80 6.75 -3.03
N GLN A 124 -10.27 6.41 -1.82
CA GLN A 124 -11.59 6.79 -1.31
C GLN A 124 -11.78 8.30 -1.19
N ALA A 125 -10.71 9.01 -0.80
CA ALA A 125 -10.72 10.47 -0.69
C ALA A 125 -10.57 11.18 -2.05
N SER A 126 -10.29 10.45 -3.14
CA SER A 126 -10.17 11.03 -4.48
C SER A 126 -11.55 11.24 -5.08
N ASP A 127 -11.76 12.41 -5.70
CA ASP A 127 -12.94 12.68 -6.51
C ASP A 127 -12.69 12.26 -7.98
N GLU A 128 -13.69 12.47 -8.84
CA GLU A 128 -13.55 12.15 -10.26
C GLU A 128 -12.39 12.91 -10.91
N ALA A 129 -12.17 14.17 -10.54
CA ALA A 129 -11.09 15.00 -11.06
C ALA A 129 -9.72 14.42 -10.69
N GLY A 130 -9.52 14.04 -9.43
CA GLY A 130 -8.28 13.39 -8.97
C GLY A 130 -8.02 12.06 -9.67
N LEU A 131 -9.06 11.25 -9.91
CA LEU A 131 -8.93 10.01 -10.66
C LEU A 131 -8.69 10.25 -12.16
N ALA A 132 -9.16 11.35 -12.73
CA ALA A 132 -8.95 11.69 -14.14
C ALA A 132 -7.48 11.96 -14.48
N GLU A 133 -6.68 12.41 -13.51
CA GLU A 133 -5.25 12.65 -13.66
C GLU A 133 -4.41 11.36 -13.71
N VAL A 134 -4.98 10.21 -13.34
CA VAL A 134 -4.27 8.92 -13.33
C VAL A 134 -4.09 8.41 -14.78
N PRO A 135 -2.84 8.31 -15.29
CA PRO A 135 -2.61 7.89 -16.67
C PRO A 135 -3.15 6.50 -16.98
N GLY A 136 -3.85 6.39 -18.11
CA GLY A 136 -4.48 5.14 -18.55
C GLY A 136 -5.80 4.82 -17.84
N LEU A 137 -6.26 5.64 -16.90
CA LEU A 137 -7.56 5.47 -16.26
C LEU A 137 -8.67 6.07 -17.14
N ASN A 138 -9.31 5.23 -17.96
CA ASN A 138 -10.43 5.68 -18.79
C ASN A 138 -11.69 5.97 -17.93
N ALA A 139 -12.67 6.66 -18.54
CA ALA A 139 -13.91 7.03 -17.87
C ALA A 139 -14.67 5.84 -17.27
N GLY A 140 -14.65 4.68 -17.93
CA GLY A 140 -15.29 3.46 -17.42
C GLY A 140 -14.63 2.93 -16.14
N HIS A 141 -13.30 2.95 -16.06
CA HIS A 141 -12.60 2.57 -14.83
C HIS A 141 -12.88 3.56 -13.69
N ARG A 142 -12.92 4.87 -13.98
CA ARG A 142 -13.26 5.89 -12.97
C ARG A 142 -14.67 5.72 -12.44
N ALA A 143 -15.65 5.59 -13.34
CA ALA A 143 -17.04 5.35 -12.96
C ALA A 143 -17.18 4.07 -12.10
N ARG A 144 -16.43 3.01 -12.44
CA ARG A 144 -16.42 1.78 -11.64
C ARG A 144 -15.85 2.00 -10.23
N ILE A 145 -14.72 2.70 -10.12
CA ILE A 145 -14.14 3.05 -8.81
C ILE A 145 -15.14 3.90 -8.03
N LEU A 146 -15.61 5.03 -8.58
CA LEU A 146 -16.53 5.94 -7.90
C LEU A 146 -17.82 5.23 -7.46
N ARG A 147 -18.38 4.33 -8.30
CA ARG A 147 -19.53 3.51 -7.93
C ARG A 147 -19.22 2.58 -6.75
N ALA A 148 -18.08 1.90 -6.75
CA ALA A 148 -17.64 1.06 -5.64
C ALA A 148 -17.40 1.86 -4.35
N LEU A 149 -17.05 3.14 -4.48
CA LEU A 149 -16.89 4.09 -3.38
C LEU A 149 -18.21 4.73 -2.92
N GLY A 150 -19.34 4.45 -3.58
CA GLY A 150 -20.63 5.09 -3.30
C GLY A 150 -20.71 6.55 -3.74
N GLN A 151 -19.79 6.98 -4.61
CA GLN A 151 -19.64 8.34 -5.14
C GLN A 151 -20.13 8.48 -6.60
N GLY A 152 -20.55 7.39 -7.24
CA GLY A 152 -21.10 7.43 -8.60
C GLY A 152 -22.61 7.66 -8.60
N GLU A 153 -23.14 8.42 -9.57
CA GLU A 153 -24.59 8.54 -9.79
C GLU A 153 -25.19 7.14 -10.03
N ALA A 154 -26.30 6.86 -9.35
CA ALA A 154 -27.14 5.69 -9.63
C ALA A 154 -27.86 5.96 -10.96
N ASP A 155 -27.50 5.21 -11.99
CA ASP A 155 -28.29 5.11 -13.23
C ASP A 155 -29.73 4.67 -12.92
#